data_AF-A0A2N9N9F4-F1
#
_entry.id   AF-A0A2N9N9F4-F1
#
_cell.length_a   1.000
_cell.length_b   1.000
_cell.length_c   1.000
_cell.angle_alpha   90.00
_cell.angle_beta   90.00
_cell.angle_gamma   90.00
#
_symmetry.space_group_name_H-M   'P 1'
#
loop_
_entity.id
_entity.type
_entity.pdbx_description
1 polymer ?
#
loop_
_entity_poly.entity_id
_entity_poly.type
_entity_poly.pdbx_seq_one_letter_code
_entity_poly.pdbx_strand_id
1 'polypeptide(L)'
;MIEPQEAFLMFEKWHSERTRLLCIGAFYGWNLQSQGRISTLSNQEIQIDFLDTLGRIVLRLDQEDLGFEYAEPKDAKPDVRKLVPGYARDLGTLLVALPLRLTLSQFQSSQVPAREKLFFMEVPEGGFPPDPL
;
A
#
# COMPACT_ATOMS: atom_id res chain seq x y z
N MET A 1 2.42 -12.16 8.46
CA MET A 1 3.38 -11.20 7.90
C MET A 1 4.24 -11.97 6.91
N ILE A 2 4.73 -11.30 5.88
CA ILE A 2 5.66 -11.86 4.90
C ILE A 2 7.01 -11.17 5.06
N GLU A 3 8.08 -11.83 4.62
CA GLU A 3 9.42 -11.27 4.65
C GLU A 3 9.59 -10.16 3.59
N PRO A 4 10.47 -9.17 3.80
CA PRO A 4 10.72 -8.11 2.82
C PRO A 4 11.09 -8.64 1.43
N GLN A 5 11.80 -9.77 1.35
CA GLN A 5 12.16 -10.41 0.10
C GLN A 5 10.94 -10.97 -0.65
N GLU A 6 9.95 -11.50 0.06
CA GLU A 6 8.70 -11.99 -0.54
C GLU A 6 7.86 -10.83 -1.08
N ALA A 7 7.79 -9.73 -0.32
CA ALA A 7 7.16 -8.49 -0.79
C ALA A 7 7.87 -7.95 -2.03
N PHE A 8 9.21 -7.96 -2.06
CA PHE A 8 9.99 -7.54 -3.22
C PHE A 8 9.63 -8.31 -4.49
N LEU A 9 9.44 -9.64 -4.41
CA LEU A 9 9.03 -10.45 -5.57
C LEU A 9 7.66 -10.02 -6.14
N MET A 10 6.74 -9.60 -5.28
CA MET A 10 5.44 -9.06 -5.72
C MET A 10 5.63 -7.73 -6.47
N PHE A 11 6.47 -6.84 -5.94
CA PHE A 11 6.81 -5.58 -6.60
C PHE A 11 7.58 -5.81 -7.92
N GLU A 12 8.44 -6.82 -7.98
CA GLU A 12 9.16 -7.23 -9.19
C GLU A 12 8.21 -7.70 -10.29
N LYS A 13 7.26 -8.57 -9.96
CA LYS A 13 6.19 -8.96 -10.88
C LYS A 13 5.48 -7.73 -11.43
N TRP A 14 4.94 -6.88 -10.55
CA TRP A 14 4.17 -5.70 -10.96
C TRP A 14 4.97 -4.70 -11.79
N HIS A 15 6.26 -4.53 -11.48
CA HIS A 15 7.15 -3.67 -12.26
C HIS A 15 7.39 -4.26 -13.66
N SER A 16 7.69 -5.55 -13.75
CA SER A 16 7.96 -6.23 -15.02
C SER A 16 6.76 -6.24 -15.98
N GLU A 17 5.56 -6.38 -15.41
CA GLU A 17 4.29 -6.41 -16.14
C GLU A 17 3.72 -5.01 -16.41
N ARG A 18 4.38 -3.94 -15.93
CA ARG A 18 3.87 -2.55 -15.96
C ARG A 18 2.45 -2.42 -15.37
N THR A 19 2.18 -3.22 -14.33
CA THR A 19 0.89 -3.36 -13.69
C THR A 19 0.41 -2.03 -13.13
N ARG A 20 -0.87 -1.72 -13.38
CA ARG A 20 -1.55 -0.58 -12.76
C ARG A 20 -1.98 -0.98 -11.35
N LEU A 21 -1.50 -0.24 -10.37
CA LEU A 21 -1.75 -0.50 -8.96
C LEU A 21 -2.75 0.50 -8.40
N LEU A 22 -3.74 0.01 -7.65
CA LEU A 22 -4.49 0.84 -6.72
C LEU A 22 -3.66 0.98 -5.44
N CYS A 23 -3.35 2.22 -5.08
CA CYS A 23 -2.60 2.58 -3.89
C CYS A 23 -3.55 3.26 -2.90
N ILE A 24 -3.72 2.68 -1.71
CA ILE A 24 -4.52 3.27 -0.63
C ILE A 24 -3.62 3.53 0.56
N GLY A 25 -3.68 4.71 1.13
CA GLY A 25 -3.00 5.06 2.37
C GLY A 25 -4.00 5.34 3.48
N ALA A 26 -3.78 4.73 4.64
CA ALA A 26 -4.49 5.00 5.88
C ALA A 26 -3.53 5.64 6.88
N PHE A 27 -3.68 6.95 7.07
CA PHE A 27 -2.79 7.78 7.88
C PHE A 27 -3.56 8.41 9.05
N TYR A 28 -2.83 9.08 9.93
CA TYR A 28 -3.44 9.80 11.05
C TYR A 28 -4.35 10.95 10.60
N GLY A 29 -5.66 10.67 10.51
CA GLY A 29 -6.71 11.65 10.25
C GLY A 29 -7.01 11.92 8.77
N TRP A 30 -6.33 11.24 7.86
CA TRP A 30 -6.56 11.37 6.43
C TRP A 30 -6.26 10.06 5.69
N ASN A 31 -6.88 9.89 4.54
CA ASN A 31 -6.65 8.75 3.66
C ASN A 31 -6.22 9.26 2.28
N LEU A 32 -5.42 8.46 1.60
CA LEU A 32 -5.05 8.67 0.19
C LEU A 32 -5.60 7.51 -0.61
N GLN A 33 -6.14 7.78 -1.80
CA GLN A 33 -6.42 6.76 -2.80
C GLN A 33 -5.95 7.31 -4.14
N SER A 34 -5.01 6.62 -4.78
CA SER A 34 -4.51 6.99 -6.10
C SER A 34 -4.15 5.72 -6.87
N GLN A 35 -3.89 5.91 -8.16
CA GLN A 35 -3.50 4.84 -9.06
C GLN A 35 -2.09 5.11 -9.53
N GLY A 36 -1.24 4.10 -9.54
CA GLY A 36 0.17 4.27 -9.89
C GLY A 36 0.76 3.09 -10.62
N ARG A 37 2.01 3.25 -11.01
CA ARG A 37 2.86 2.17 -11.51
C ARG A 37 4.21 2.25 -10.82
N ILE A 38 4.83 1.10 -10.60
CA ILE A 38 6.21 1.07 -10.14
C ILE A 38 7.08 1.62 -11.28
N SER A 39 7.85 2.66 -11.01
CA SER A 39 8.74 3.31 -11.98
C SER A 39 10.21 3.07 -11.68
N THR A 40 10.54 2.77 -10.43
CA THR A 40 11.88 2.32 -10.02
C THR A 40 11.73 1.17 -9.04
N LEU A 41 12.53 0.14 -9.23
CA LEU A 41 12.59 -1.01 -8.35
C LEU A 41 14.03 -1.44 -8.15
N SER A 42 14.43 -1.57 -6.88
CA SER A 42 15.70 -2.15 -6.45
C SER A 42 15.51 -2.86 -5.12
N ASN A 43 16.49 -3.66 -4.71
CA ASN A 43 16.48 -4.36 -3.41
C ASN A 43 16.44 -3.39 -2.20
N GLN A 44 16.64 -2.09 -2.42
CA GLN A 44 16.65 -1.08 -1.36
C GLN A 44 15.48 -0.11 -1.46
N GLU A 45 14.93 0.09 -2.65
CA GLU A 45 13.97 1.17 -2.92
C GLU A 45 12.94 0.78 -3.96
N ILE A 46 11.70 1.19 -3.71
CA ILE A 46 10.57 1.13 -4.63
C ILE A 46 10.05 2.55 -4.83
N GLN A 47 9.94 2.98 -6.09
CA GLN A 47 9.24 4.20 -6.47
C GLN A 47 7.96 3.85 -7.23
N ILE A 48 6.85 4.46 -6.82
CA ILE A 48 5.56 4.36 -7.49
C ILE A 48 5.16 5.75 -7.94
N ASP A 49 5.08 5.96 -9.25
CA ASP A 49 4.58 7.22 -9.82
C ASP A 49 3.06 7.13 -10.00
N PHE A 50 2.36 8.17 -9.56
CA PHE A 50 0.92 8.25 -9.71
C PHE A 50 0.52 8.67 -11.13
N LEU A 51 -0.54 8.05 -11.64
CA LEU A 51 -1.05 8.28 -12.99
C LEU A 51 -1.82 9.59 -13.14
N ASP A 52 -2.36 10.11 -12.03
CA ASP A 52 -3.09 11.37 -11.94
C ASP A 52 -2.16 12.60 -11.81
N THR A 53 -0.85 12.43 -12.00
CA THR A 53 0.19 13.47 -11.86
C THR A 53 0.31 14.08 -10.46
N LEU A 54 -0.30 13.48 -9.44
CA LEU A 54 -0.23 13.97 -8.06
C LEU A 54 1.17 13.84 -7.43
N GLY A 55 2.08 13.07 -8.05
CA GLY A 55 3.45 12.89 -7.60
C GLY A 55 3.85 11.42 -7.57
N ARG A 56 4.63 11.06 -6.55
CA ARG A 56 5.18 9.71 -6.38
C ARG A 56 5.27 9.32 -4.91
N ILE A 57 5.23 8.03 -4.63
CA ILE A 57 5.63 7.44 -3.35
C ILE A 57 6.98 6.76 -3.52
N VAL A 58 7.87 6.96 -2.54
CA VAL A 58 9.14 6.24 -2.44
C VAL A 58 9.16 5.46 -1.13
N LEU A 59 9.41 4.16 -1.22
CA LEU A 59 9.55 3.27 -0.08
C LEU A 59 10.97 2.70 -0.06
N ARG A 60 11.66 2.88 1.06
CA ARG A 60 12.93 2.22 1.33
C ARG A 60 12.68 0.88 2.00
N LEU A 61 13.06 -0.20 1.33
CA LEU A 61 12.89 -1.57 1.82
C LEU A 61 13.83 -1.91 2.96
N ASP A 62 14.94 -1.18 3.08
CA ASP A 62 15.90 -1.30 4.17
C ASP A 62 15.54 -0.46 5.40
N GLN A 63 14.40 0.24 5.37
CA GLN A 63 13.94 1.05 6.49
C GLN A 63 13.57 0.18 7.69
N GLU A 64 14.15 0.48 8.85
CA GLU A 64 13.79 -0.18 10.10
C GLU A 64 12.31 -0.01 10.42
N ASP A 65 11.73 -1.06 11.00
CA ASP A 65 10.31 -1.12 11.31
C ASP A 65 9.43 -0.85 10.08
N LEU A 66 9.77 -1.42 8.92
CA LEU A 66 8.84 -1.62 7.81
C LEU A 66 8.30 -3.05 7.88
N GLY A 67 6.97 -3.21 7.83
CA GLY A 67 6.33 -4.52 7.90
C GLY A 67 5.52 -4.82 6.66
N PHE A 68 5.46 -6.09 6.25
CA PHE A 68 4.68 -6.53 5.10
C PHE A 68 3.65 -7.60 5.49
N GLU A 69 2.44 -7.47 4.96
CA GLU A 69 1.37 -8.45 5.13
C GLU A 69 0.67 -8.63 3.79
N TYR A 70 0.60 -9.86 3.31
CA TYR A 70 -0.26 -10.21 2.18
C TYR A 70 -1.58 -10.76 2.70
N ALA A 71 -2.69 -10.29 2.13
CA ALA A 71 -4.02 -10.79 2.43
C ALA A 71 -4.77 -11.13 1.14
N GLU A 72 -5.27 -12.35 1.06
CA GLU A 72 -6.28 -12.70 0.06
C GLU A 72 -7.61 -11.99 0.39
N PRO A 73 -8.50 -11.80 -0.60
CA PRO A 73 -9.77 -11.09 -0.39
C PRO A 73 -10.60 -11.62 0.79
N LYS A 74 -10.63 -12.95 0.95
CA LYS A 74 -11.38 -13.64 2.01
C LYS A 74 -10.82 -13.31 3.41
N ASP A 75 -9.53 -13.00 3.51
CA ASP A 75 -8.78 -12.78 4.74
C ASP A 75 -8.62 -11.28 5.06
N ALA A 76 -9.06 -10.39 4.17
CA ALA A 76 -8.95 -8.95 4.35
C ALA A 76 -9.70 -8.48 5.62
N LYS A 77 -8.97 -7.82 6.53
CA LYS A 77 -9.50 -7.29 7.79
C LYS A 77 -10.64 -6.28 7.52
N PRO A 78 -11.67 -6.21 8.39
CA PRO A 78 -12.83 -5.33 8.18
C PRO A 78 -12.47 -3.86 7.94
N ASP A 79 -11.46 -3.34 8.64
CA ASP A 79 -11.07 -1.93 8.50
C ASP A 79 -10.37 -1.64 7.16
N VAL A 80 -9.71 -2.63 6.57
CA VAL A 80 -9.17 -2.53 5.21
C VAL A 80 -10.32 -2.51 4.19
N ARG A 81 -11.31 -3.42 4.35
CA ARG A 81 -12.47 -3.49 3.45
C ARG A 81 -13.32 -2.21 3.40
N LYS A 82 -13.31 -1.40 4.46
CA LYS A 82 -13.99 -0.09 4.49
C LYS A 82 -13.29 0.96 3.62
N LEU A 83 -11.98 0.85 3.45
CA LEU A 83 -11.17 1.78 2.65
C LEU A 83 -11.12 1.36 1.18
N VAL A 84 -11.22 0.05 0.90
CA VAL A 84 -11.15 -0.49 -0.46
C VAL A 84 -12.46 -0.22 -1.22
N PRO A 85 -12.39 0.41 -2.41
CA PRO A 85 -13.58 0.67 -3.23
C PRO A 85 -14.20 -0.64 -3.72
N GLY A 86 -15.51 -0.62 -4.01
CA GLY A 86 -16.30 -1.83 -4.30
C GLY A 86 -15.68 -2.73 -5.38
N TYR A 87 -15.16 -2.15 -6.47
CA TYR A 87 -14.55 -2.87 -7.59
C TYR A 87 -13.23 -3.58 -7.24
N ALA A 88 -12.59 -3.21 -6.12
CA ALA A 88 -11.29 -3.74 -5.70
C ALA A 88 -11.39 -4.68 -4.49
N ARG A 89 -12.59 -4.93 -3.95
CA ARG A 89 -12.77 -5.74 -2.73
C ARG A 89 -12.38 -7.21 -2.88
N ASP A 90 -12.43 -7.71 -4.11
CA ASP A 90 -12.10 -9.10 -4.45
C ASP A 90 -10.64 -9.25 -4.91
N LEU A 91 -9.80 -8.23 -4.71
CA LEU A 91 -8.39 -8.24 -5.09
C LEU A 91 -7.48 -8.63 -3.92
N GLY A 92 -6.42 -9.37 -4.22
CA GLY A 92 -5.33 -9.61 -3.27
C GLY A 92 -4.66 -8.29 -2.90
N THR A 93 -4.34 -8.12 -1.62
CA THR A 93 -3.79 -6.87 -1.08
C THR A 93 -2.42 -7.11 -0.47
N LEU A 94 -1.41 -6.35 -0.93
CA LEU A 94 -0.15 -6.20 -0.22
C LEU A 94 -0.22 -4.98 0.68
N LEU A 95 -0.16 -5.21 1.98
CA LEU A 95 -0.16 -4.19 3.02
C LEU A 95 1.29 -3.91 3.43
N VAL A 96 1.65 -2.63 3.43
CA VAL A 96 2.92 -2.12 3.94
C VAL A 96 2.65 -1.31 5.21
N ALA A 97 3.09 -1.84 6.34
CA ALA A 97 2.99 -1.19 7.64
C ALA A 97 4.16 -0.22 7.79
N LEU A 98 3.87 1.08 7.78
CA LEU A 98 4.88 2.15 7.80
C LEU A 98 5.57 2.23 9.17
N PRO A 99 6.80 2.77 9.26
CA PRO A 99 7.49 2.93 10.53
C PRO A 99 6.64 3.59 11.59
N LEU A 100 6.70 3.07 12.82
CA LEU A 100 5.88 3.54 13.91
C LEU A 100 6.17 5.02 14.22
N ARG A 101 5.15 5.85 14.11
CA ARG A 101 5.17 7.25 14.53
C ARG A 101 4.28 7.43 15.76
N LEU A 102 4.82 8.10 16.76
CA LEU A 102 4.19 8.37 18.04
C LEU A 102 4.10 9.89 18.25
N THR A 103 2.93 10.38 18.65
CA THR A 103 2.82 11.71 19.25
C THR A 103 3.34 11.68 20.69
N LEU A 104 3.67 12.86 21.24
CA LEU A 104 4.08 12.97 22.64
C LEU A 104 3.02 12.42 23.61
N SER A 105 1.73 12.64 23.32
CA SER A 105 0.64 12.12 24.15
C SER A 105 0.52 10.59 24.08
N GLN A 106 0.77 9.98 22.91
CA GLN A 106 0.77 8.52 22.76
C GLN A 106 1.96 7.87 23.46
N PHE A 107 3.14 8.49 23.40
CA PHE A 107 4.33 7.98 24.08
C PHE A 107 4.15 7.90 25.60
N GLN A 108 3.37 8.82 26.18
CA GLN A 108 3.02 8.83 27.61
C GLN A 108 1.87 7.89 27.96
N SER A 109 1.18 7.33 26.96
CA SER A 109 0.05 6.42 27.16
C SER A 109 0.53 4.96 27.22
N SER A 110 -0.24 4.11 27.90
CA SER A 110 -0.04 2.65 27.87
C SER A 110 -0.72 1.98 26.67
N GLN A 111 -1.35 2.75 25.77
CA GLN A 111 -2.04 2.22 24.61
C GLN A 111 -1.08 2.01 23.45
N VAL A 112 -1.21 0.87 22.77
CA VAL A 112 -0.45 0.61 21.54
C VAL A 112 -0.98 1.54 20.44
N PRO A 113 -0.13 2.38 19.84
CA PRO A 113 -0.56 3.29 18.77
C PRO A 113 -1.02 2.51 17.52
N ALA A 114 -1.96 3.09 16.78
CA ALA A 114 -2.30 2.59 15.46
C ALA A 114 -1.13 2.84 14.49
N ARG A 115 -0.76 1.84 13.71
CA ARG A 115 0.28 1.97 12.69
C ARG A 115 -0.33 2.44 11.38
N GLU A 116 0.29 3.43 10.75
CA GLU A 116 -0.08 3.90 9.41
C GLU A 116 0.26 2.83 8.36
N LYS A 117 -0.54 2.76 7.30
CA LYS A 117 -0.45 1.65 6.34
C LYS A 117 -0.66 2.14 4.92
N LEU A 118 0.06 1.52 4.00
CA LEU A 118 -0.22 1.54 2.58
C LEU A 118 -0.78 0.18 2.15
N PHE A 119 -1.66 0.19 1.17
CA PHE A 119 -2.23 -1.00 0.54
C PHE A 119 -2.01 -0.90 -0.96
N PHE A 120 -1.50 -1.97 -1.55
CA PHE A 120 -1.27 -2.10 -2.98
C PHE A 120 -2.05 -3.27 -3.52
N MET A 121 -2.84 -3.03 -4.56
CA MET A 121 -3.65 -4.04 -5.25
C MET A 121 -3.42 -3.92 -6.75
N GLU A 122 -3.18 -5.05 -7.40
CA GLU A 122 -3.19 -5.17 -8.86
C GLU A 122 -4.63 -5.15 -9.34
N VAL A 123 -4.98 -4.13 -10.13
CA VAL A 123 -6.31 -4.01 -10.72
C VAL A 123 -6.20 -4.36 -12.21
N PRO A 124 -7.01 -5.31 -12.71
CA PRO A 124 -7.02 -5.68 -14.13
C PRO A 124 -7.28 -4.50 -15.06
N GLU A 125 -6.85 -4.59 -16.33
CA GLU A 125 -6.94 -3.49 -17.31
C GLU A 125 -8.36 -2.95 -17.57
N GLY A 126 -9.41 -3.69 -17.22
CA GLY A 126 -10.82 -3.24 -17.26
C GLY A 126 -11.48 -3.04 -15.88
N GLY A 127 -10.74 -3.19 -14.78
CA GLY A 127 -11.24 -3.16 -13.41
C GLY A 127 -11.36 -1.76 -12.81
N PHE A 128 -10.71 -0.75 -13.41
CA PHE A 128 -10.90 0.64 -12.99
C PHE A 128 -12.16 1.23 -13.62
N PRO A 129 -13.02 1.89 -12.83
CA PRO A 129 -14.08 2.68 -13.41
C PRO A 129 -13.47 3.76 -14.32
N PRO A 130 -14.14 4.12 -15.44
CA PRO A 130 -13.72 5.26 -16.25
C PRO A 130 -13.62 6.50 -15.37
N ASP A 131 -12.59 7.33 -15.60
CA ASP A 131 -12.39 8.56 -14.83
C ASP A 131 -13.69 9.38 -14.83
N PRO A 132 -14.16 9.86 -13.65
CA PRO A 132 -15.26 10.82 -13.63
C PRO A 132 -14.77 12.09 -14.35
N LEU A 133 -15.34 12.35 -15.53
CA LEU A 133 -15.16 13.58 -16.30
C LEU A 133 -15.51 14.82 -15.47
#